data_AF-A0A937NG93-F1
#
_entry.id   AF-A0A937NG93-F1
#
_cell.length_a   1.000
_cell.length_b   1.000
_cell.length_c   1.000
_cell.angle_alpha   90.00
_cell.angle_beta   90.00
_cell.angle_gamma   90.00
#
_symmetry.space_group_name_H-M   'P 1'
#
loop_
_entity.id
_entity.type
_entity.pdbx_description
1 polymer ?
#
loop_
_entity_poly.entity_id
_entity_poly.type
_entity_poly.pdbx_seq_one_letter_code
_entity_poly.pdbx_strand_id
1 'polypeptide(L)'
;MRIERPRYTERFGAVRINEVQKVLELDSGRAKEMAPYEDIAVKKVEEDAIKNFEEKMLIVIPTKDEKLKLLEGVISGIPHECPILVISNSQRKRIDRFRMEKDTLNQYCHFTRRQAYLIHQKDPVLARALGESGYDYILDKDGLVRDGKAEGMIAAIFIAMVLKKDYIGFIDADNFSPGAVWEYVKCYASGFYMARSPYAMVRIVWRYKPKISEGIYFRKWGRVSEVTNRCMNSLISVTTGFETDIIKTSNAGEHAMSLKLAGLLSYASRFAVEPQELISIFEGFGGVLPMACKSAAKHGVEVFQIETRSPHIHEDRGSEHLQDMLLPGLATIYHSPLCEKETKEKVLTELLQQKAIGSGEEPPVPWISPPPKNIDIQKFTKAIGEHLESSSALEDK
;
A
#
# COMPACT_ATOMS: atom_id res chain seq x y z
N MET A 1 -2.89 -20.33 7.50
CA MET A 1 -2.85 -20.11 6.03
C MET A 1 -1.76 -20.99 5.42
N ARG A 2 -1.99 -21.61 4.26
CA ARG A 2 -0.91 -22.22 3.45
C ARG A 2 -0.63 -21.38 2.22
N ILE A 3 0.63 -21.07 1.98
CA ILE A 3 1.12 -20.24 0.88
C ILE A 3 2.31 -20.90 0.19
N GLU A 4 2.45 -20.76 -1.12
CA GLU A 4 3.65 -21.22 -1.82
C GLU A 4 4.89 -20.46 -1.32
N ARG A 5 6.02 -21.16 -1.17
CA ARG A 5 7.33 -20.50 -1.04
C ARG A 5 7.71 -19.90 -2.41
N PRO A 6 8.47 -18.79 -2.44
CA PRO A 6 8.91 -18.23 -3.71
C PRO A 6 9.80 -19.25 -4.42
N ARG A 7 9.46 -19.61 -5.66
CA ARG A 7 10.28 -20.54 -6.47
C ARG A 7 11.50 -19.82 -7.02
N TYR A 8 11.34 -18.55 -7.33
CA TYR A 8 12.39 -17.65 -7.78
C TYR A 8 12.35 -16.32 -7.01
N THR A 9 13.53 -15.70 -6.88
CA THR A 9 13.72 -14.38 -6.29
C THR A 9 14.70 -13.61 -7.15
N GLU A 10 14.25 -12.52 -7.75
CA GLU A 10 15.13 -11.58 -8.47
C GLU A 10 15.95 -10.79 -7.45
N ARG A 11 17.23 -10.58 -7.73
CA ARG A 11 18.13 -9.80 -6.87
C ARG A 11 18.54 -8.53 -7.60
N PHE A 12 18.15 -7.40 -7.04
CA PHE A 12 18.48 -6.08 -7.55
C PHE A 12 19.21 -5.30 -6.46
N GLY A 13 20.56 -5.36 -6.48
CA GLY A 13 21.39 -4.87 -5.38
C GLY A 13 21.06 -5.57 -4.06
N ALA A 14 20.67 -4.81 -3.04
CA ALA A 14 20.23 -5.34 -1.74
C ALA A 14 18.74 -5.71 -1.70
N VAL A 15 18.01 -5.53 -2.81
CA VAL A 15 16.58 -5.84 -2.92
C VAL A 15 16.39 -7.29 -3.38
N ARG A 16 15.50 -8.00 -2.69
CA ARG A 16 15.03 -9.35 -3.05
C ARG A 16 13.57 -9.24 -3.44
N ILE A 17 13.28 -9.42 -4.73
CA ILE A 17 11.93 -9.35 -5.27
C ILE A 17 11.47 -10.79 -5.47
N ASN A 18 10.57 -11.24 -4.61
CA ASN A 18 10.06 -12.60 -4.67
C ASN A 18 9.04 -12.72 -5.81
N GLU A 19 9.08 -13.85 -6.51
CA GLU A 19 8.05 -14.22 -7.48
C GLU A 19 6.68 -14.30 -6.79
N VAL A 20 5.60 -14.20 -7.58
CA VAL A 20 4.24 -14.32 -7.08
C VAL A 20 4.03 -15.66 -6.37
N GLN A 21 3.60 -15.59 -5.12
CA GLN A 21 3.30 -16.73 -4.27
C GLN A 21 1.79 -16.89 -4.12
N LYS A 22 1.27 -18.08 -4.39
CA LYS A 22 -0.18 -18.30 -4.30
C LYS A 22 -0.59 -18.72 -2.90
N VAL A 23 -1.65 -18.10 -2.39
CA VAL A 23 -2.39 -18.66 -1.27
C VAL A 23 -3.04 -19.96 -1.74
N LEU A 24 -2.71 -21.07 -1.07
CA LEU A 24 -3.25 -22.40 -1.38
C LEU A 24 -4.49 -22.69 -0.55
N GLU A 25 -4.47 -22.32 0.72
CA GLU A 25 -5.53 -22.57 1.70
C GLU A 25 -5.62 -21.38 2.68
N LEU A 26 -6.81 -20.79 2.81
CA LEU A 26 -7.05 -19.60 3.64
C LEU A 26 -6.85 -19.92 5.13
N ASP A 27 -7.53 -20.97 5.60
CA ASP A 27 -7.40 -21.51 6.94
C ASP A 27 -6.88 -22.94 6.87
N SER A 28 -5.65 -23.12 7.36
CA SER A 28 -4.93 -24.40 7.36
C SER A 28 -5.06 -25.17 8.66
N GLY A 29 -5.99 -24.73 9.52
CA GLY A 29 -6.20 -25.22 10.87
C GLY A 29 -5.00 -24.97 11.80
N ARG A 30 -5.15 -25.44 13.05
CA ARG A 30 -4.13 -25.35 14.10
C ARG A 30 -2.87 -26.17 13.79
N ALA A 31 -1.82 -25.90 14.55
CA ALA A 31 -0.56 -26.63 14.50
C ALA A 31 -0.81 -28.15 14.58
N LYS A 32 -0.41 -28.84 13.51
CA LYS A 32 -0.17 -30.28 13.46
C LYS A 32 1.16 -30.40 12.73
N GLU A 33 2.07 -31.24 13.20
CA GLU A 33 3.35 -31.45 12.54
C GLU A 33 3.13 -31.70 11.05
N MET A 34 3.71 -30.84 10.21
CA MET A 34 3.75 -31.09 8.78
C MET A 34 4.81 -32.15 8.52
N ALA A 35 4.50 -33.06 7.61
CA ALA A 35 5.53 -33.95 7.12
C ALA A 35 6.66 -33.12 6.46
N PRO A 36 7.94 -33.47 6.67
CA PRO A 36 9.08 -32.65 6.22
C PRO A 36 9.07 -32.31 4.72
N TYR A 37 8.45 -33.16 3.88
CA TYR A 37 8.36 -32.95 2.44
C TYR A 37 7.39 -31.82 2.04
N GLU A 38 6.36 -31.55 2.85
CA GLU A 38 5.38 -30.50 2.56
C GLU A 38 5.96 -29.09 2.81
N ASP A 39 6.94 -28.94 3.71
CA ASP A 39 7.53 -27.63 4.08
C ASP A 39 8.56 -27.11 3.06
N ILE A 40 8.96 -27.92 2.06
CA ILE A 40 9.97 -27.51 1.06
C ILE A 40 9.40 -26.48 0.08
N ALA A 41 8.19 -26.71 -0.44
CA ALA A 41 7.59 -25.86 -1.47
C ALA A 41 6.45 -24.98 -0.93
N VAL A 42 5.88 -25.33 0.22
CA VAL A 42 4.74 -24.65 0.82
C VAL A 42 5.11 -24.21 2.22
N LYS A 43 4.64 -23.04 2.63
CA LYS A 43 4.71 -22.58 4.01
C LYS A 43 3.32 -22.63 4.61
N LYS A 44 3.16 -23.41 5.69
CA LYS A 44 2.04 -23.23 6.62
C LYS A 44 2.40 -22.15 7.62
N VAL A 45 1.61 -21.10 7.64
CA VAL A 45 1.67 -20.04 8.65
C VAL A 45 0.57 -20.31 9.65
N GLU A 46 0.98 -20.55 10.89
CA GLU A 46 0.09 -20.88 12.00
C GLU A 46 -0.74 -19.67 12.43
N GLU A 47 -1.92 -19.94 12.99
CA GLU A 47 -2.87 -18.90 13.41
C GLU A 47 -2.25 -17.96 14.45
N ASP A 48 -1.58 -18.50 15.47
CA ASP A 48 -0.95 -17.70 16.52
C ASP A 48 0.20 -16.84 15.97
N ALA A 49 0.96 -17.38 15.01
CA ALA A 49 1.99 -16.61 14.33
C ALA A 49 1.40 -15.44 13.55
N ILE A 50 0.28 -15.65 12.85
CA ILE A 50 -0.43 -14.58 12.14
C ILE A 50 -0.93 -13.51 13.12
N LYS A 51 -1.60 -13.91 14.21
CA LYS A 51 -2.12 -12.99 15.23
C LYS A 51 -1.03 -12.10 15.84
N ASN A 52 0.15 -12.67 16.10
CA ASN A 52 1.30 -11.91 16.59
C ASN A 52 1.75 -10.77 15.67
N PHE A 53 1.55 -10.89 14.34
CA PHE A 53 1.81 -9.80 13.40
C PHE A 53 0.63 -8.84 13.32
N GLU A 54 -0.61 -9.34 13.40
CA GLU A 54 -1.83 -8.51 13.39
C GLU A 54 -1.87 -7.51 14.54
N GLU A 55 -1.51 -7.91 15.76
CA GLU A 55 -1.44 -7.02 16.92
C GLU A 55 -0.45 -5.84 16.73
N LYS A 56 0.59 -6.07 15.92
CA LYS A 56 1.67 -5.13 15.63
C LYS A 56 1.43 -4.31 14.36
N MET A 57 0.31 -4.56 13.67
CA MET A 57 0.00 -3.97 12.37
C MET A 57 -1.18 -3.00 12.48
N LEU A 58 -1.00 -1.77 12.00
CA LEU A 58 -2.11 -0.84 11.78
C LEU A 58 -2.69 -1.10 10.38
N ILE A 59 -4.01 -1.27 10.27
CA ILE A 59 -4.67 -1.26 8.96
C ILE A 59 -5.31 0.09 8.68
N VAL A 60 -4.89 0.69 7.58
CA VAL A 60 -5.31 2.00 7.10
C VAL A 60 -6.35 1.83 6.01
N ILE A 61 -7.47 2.53 6.15
CA ILE A 61 -8.55 2.59 5.17
C ILE A 61 -8.69 4.03 4.67
N PRO A 62 -8.07 4.39 3.54
CA PRO A 62 -8.33 5.67 2.90
C PRO A 62 -9.76 5.69 2.33
N THR A 63 -10.51 6.76 2.60
CA THR A 63 -11.88 6.94 2.07
C THR A 63 -12.08 8.35 1.54
N LYS A 64 -12.81 8.48 0.44
CA LYS A 64 -13.25 9.77 -0.11
C LYS A 64 -14.63 9.62 -0.74
N ASP A 65 -15.63 10.09 -0.01
CA ASP A 65 -17.05 10.07 -0.40
C ASP A 65 -17.58 8.68 -0.78
N GLU A 66 -17.02 7.62 -0.19
CA GLU A 66 -17.43 6.24 -0.45
C GLU A 66 -18.83 5.93 0.10
N LYS A 67 -19.41 4.83 -0.37
CA LYS A 67 -20.66 4.30 0.19
C LYS A 67 -20.39 3.78 1.60
N LEU A 68 -21.15 4.26 2.60
CA LEU A 68 -20.95 3.88 4.00
C LEU A 68 -21.09 2.37 4.23
N LYS A 69 -21.97 1.69 3.48
CA LYS A 69 -22.11 0.23 3.53
C LYS A 69 -20.87 -0.52 3.05
N LEU A 70 -20.11 0.06 2.09
CA LEU A 70 -18.84 -0.51 1.66
C LEU A 70 -17.78 -0.29 2.74
N LEU A 71 -17.67 0.93 3.27
CA LEU A 71 -16.76 1.23 4.37
C LEU A 71 -16.99 0.31 5.59
N GLU A 72 -18.25 0.17 6.04
CA GLU A 72 -18.62 -0.74 7.14
C GLU A 72 -18.28 -2.21 6.78
N GLY A 73 -18.55 -2.63 5.54
CA GLY A 73 -18.18 -3.95 5.04
C GLY A 73 -16.67 -4.19 5.11
N VAL A 74 -15.86 -3.24 4.66
CA VAL A 74 -14.38 -3.31 4.73
C VAL A 74 -13.92 -3.41 6.18
N ILE A 75 -14.42 -2.53 7.06
CA ILE A 75 -14.11 -2.55 8.50
C ILE A 75 -14.44 -3.93 9.10
N SER A 76 -15.57 -4.52 8.69
CA SER A 76 -15.98 -5.84 9.17
C SER A 76 -15.08 -6.99 8.74
N GLY A 77 -14.32 -6.83 7.66
CA GLY A 77 -13.36 -7.81 7.17
C GLY A 77 -11.99 -7.76 7.87
N ILE A 78 -11.65 -6.66 8.54
CA ILE A 78 -10.34 -6.52 9.19
C ILE A 78 -10.24 -7.47 10.39
N PRO A 79 -9.20 -8.32 10.52
CA PRO A 79 -8.95 -9.14 11.71
C PRO A 79 -8.95 -8.33 13.00
N HIS A 80 -9.55 -8.86 14.07
CA HIS A 80 -9.86 -8.12 15.30
C HIS A 80 -8.63 -7.47 15.95
N GLU A 81 -7.52 -8.20 15.95
CA GLU A 81 -6.24 -7.87 16.55
C GLU A 81 -5.56 -6.66 15.91
N CYS A 82 -5.93 -6.32 14.66
CA CYS A 82 -5.45 -5.12 13.99
C CYS A 82 -6.27 -3.89 14.43
N PRO A 83 -5.62 -2.85 14.97
CA PRO A 83 -6.25 -1.54 15.07
C PRO A 83 -6.51 -0.96 13.68
N ILE A 84 -7.56 -0.15 13.58
CA ILE A 84 -8.01 0.45 12.32
C ILE A 84 -7.72 1.95 12.34
N LEU A 85 -7.22 2.50 11.23
CA LEU A 85 -7.14 3.94 11.01
C LEU A 85 -7.87 4.28 9.72
N VAL A 86 -8.99 4.98 9.84
CA VAL A 86 -9.68 5.56 8.68
C VAL A 86 -9.12 6.96 8.44
N ILE A 87 -8.55 7.20 7.26
CA ILE A 87 -8.17 8.54 6.81
C ILE A 87 -9.18 9.00 5.77
N SER A 88 -10.01 9.96 6.15
CA SER A 88 -11.08 10.47 5.30
C SER A 88 -10.68 11.76 4.61
N ASN A 89 -10.94 11.86 3.32
CA ASN A 89 -10.92 13.11 2.58
C ASN A 89 -12.31 13.45 2.00
N SER A 90 -13.36 12.98 2.67
CA SER A 90 -14.75 13.12 2.27
C SER A 90 -15.27 14.54 2.49
N GLN A 91 -16.27 14.95 1.71
CA GLN A 91 -16.78 16.31 1.80
C GLN A 91 -17.43 16.61 3.17
N ARG A 92 -17.28 17.86 3.62
CA ARG A 92 -17.91 18.38 4.86
C ARG A 92 -18.90 19.52 4.63
N LYS A 93 -19.31 19.74 3.37
CA LYS A 93 -20.14 20.88 2.95
C LYS A 93 -21.63 20.60 3.14
N ARG A 94 -22.35 20.33 2.04
CA ARG A 94 -23.83 20.20 2.04
C ARG A 94 -24.32 18.98 2.81
N ILE A 95 -23.57 17.88 2.72
CA ILE A 95 -23.77 16.66 3.49
C ILE A 95 -22.41 16.38 4.13
N ASP A 96 -22.33 16.39 5.45
CA ASP A 96 -21.08 16.11 6.16
C ASP A 96 -20.82 14.59 6.14
N ARG A 97 -20.17 14.13 5.06
CA ARG A 97 -19.87 12.72 4.84
C ARG A 97 -18.87 12.21 5.87
N PHE A 98 -17.91 13.05 6.28
CA PHE A 98 -16.96 12.72 7.35
C PHE A 98 -17.67 12.42 8.67
N ARG A 99 -18.67 13.23 9.04
CA ARG A 99 -19.48 12.95 10.23
C ARG A 99 -20.21 11.61 10.13
N MET A 100 -20.79 11.30 8.97
CA MET A 100 -21.48 10.01 8.79
C MET A 100 -20.53 8.81 8.87
N GLU A 101 -19.31 8.94 8.33
CA GLU A 101 -18.24 7.94 8.47
C GLU A 101 -17.86 7.76 9.95
N LYS A 102 -17.76 8.86 10.71
CA LYS A 102 -17.54 8.83 12.17
C LYS A 102 -18.65 8.07 12.89
N ASP A 103 -19.90 8.39 12.60
CA ASP A 103 -21.05 7.73 13.23
C ASP A 103 -21.07 6.22 12.93
N THR A 104 -20.75 5.83 11.68
CA THR A 104 -20.64 4.43 11.27
C THR A 104 -19.51 3.71 12.01
N LEU A 105 -18.32 4.30 12.08
CA LEU A 105 -17.17 3.70 12.77
C LEU A 105 -17.43 3.57 14.27
N ASN A 106 -17.96 4.62 14.91
CA ASN A 106 -18.28 4.62 16.33
C ASN A 106 -19.31 3.53 16.68
N GLN A 107 -20.38 3.43 15.88
CA GLN A 107 -21.40 2.40 16.08
C GLN A 107 -20.79 0.99 15.95
N TYR A 108 -19.97 0.76 14.93
CA TYR A 108 -19.32 -0.53 14.72
C TYR A 108 -18.37 -0.88 15.88
N CYS A 109 -17.53 0.07 16.31
CA CYS A 109 -16.59 -0.10 17.43
C CYS A 109 -17.31 -0.30 18.78
N HIS A 110 -18.47 0.32 18.99
CA HIS A 110 -19.29 0.10 20.19
C HIS A 110 -19.68 -1.37 20.35
N PHE A 111 -20.14 -2.01 19.27
CA PHE A 111 -20.58 -3.40 19.29
C PHE A 111 -19.41 -4.40 19.30
N THR A 112 -18.35 -4.09 18.57
CA THR A 112 -17.23 -5.02 18.37
C THR A 112 -16.08 -4.83 19.36
N ARG A 113 -16.11 -3.76 20.17
CA ARG A 113 -15.06 -3.40 21.13
C ARG A 113 -13.67 -3.32 20.50
N ARG A 114 -13.60 -2.72 19.32
CA ARG A 114 -12.38 -2.61 18.52
C ARG A 114 -11.73 -1.24 18.64
N GLN A 115 -10.41 -1.24 18.72
CA GLN A 115 -9.62 -0.03 18.62
C GLN A 115 -9.62 0.49 17.17
N ALA A 116 -10.18 1.67 16.96
CA ALA A 116 -10.14 2.35 15.67
C ALA A 116 -10.03 3.85 15.85
N TYR A 117 -9.45 4.51 14.85
CA TYR A 117 -9.27 5.96 14.79
C TYR A 117 -9.83 6.48 13.47
N LEU A 118 -10.39 7.69 13.50
CA LEU A 118 -10.82 8.41 12.31
C LEU A 118 -10.23 9.82 12.31
N ILE A 119 -9.48 10.13 11.25
CA ILE A 119 -8.87 11.46 11.05
C ILE A 119 -9.26 11.98 9.67
N HIS A 120 -9.59 13.27 9.59
CA HIS A 120 -9.82 13.93 8.32
C HIS A 120 -8.48 14.43 7.74
N GLN A 121 -8.23 14.19 6.45
CA GLN A 121 -6.99 14.61 5.77
C GLN A 121 -6.77 16.11 5.87
N LYS A 122 -7.84 16.91 5.72
CA LYS A 122 -7.82 18.38 5.90
C LYS A 122 -7.92 18.84 7.37
N ASP A 123 -7.61 18.01 8.36
CA ASP A 123 -7.65 18.43 9.76
C ASP A 123 -6.54 19.47 10.05
N PRO A 124 -6.88 20.68 10.54
CA PRO A 124 -5.90 21.70 10.88
C PRO A 124 -4.91 21.28 11.99
N VAL A 125 -5.30 20.38 12.89
CA VAL A 125 -4.40 19.85 13.92
C VAL A 125 -3.35 18.93 13.30
N LEU A 126 -3.75 18.04 12.39
CA LEU A 126 -2.84 17.21 11.61
C LEU A 126 -1.86 18.08 10.82
N ALA A 127 -2.36 19.09 10.11
CA ALA A 127 -1.53 19.96 9.29
C ALA A 127 -0.52 20.78 10.12
N ARG A 128 -0.96 21.31 11.26
CA ARG A 128 -0.08 22.00 12.22
C ARG A 128 0.98 21.06 12.78
N ALA A 129 0.61 19.85 13.19
CA ALA A 129 1.55 18.87 13.72
C ALA A 129 2.64 18.53 12.69
N LEU A 130 2.28 18.37 11.42
CA LEU A 130 3.22 18.17 10.31
C LEU A 130 4.18 19.37 10.15
N GLY A 131 3.64 20.59 10.11
CA GLY A 131 4.44 21.81 9.96
C GLY A 131 5.41 22.04 11.13
N GLU A 132 4.94 21.94 12.38
CA GLU A 132 5.75 22.11 13.59
C GLU A 132 6.86 21.05 13.72
N SER A 133 6.66 19.90 13.08
CA SER A 133 7.60 18.77 13.08
C SER A 133 8.54 18.76 11.87
N GLY A 134 8.50 19.80 11.03
CA GLY A 134 9.39 19.98 9.89
C GLY A 134 9.05 19.13 8.66
N TYR A 135 7.81 18.65 8.53
CA TYR A 135 7.35 17.87 7.38
C TYR A 135 6.20 18.60 6.66
N ASP A 136 6.51 19.71 5.99
CA ASP A 136 5.55 20.57 5.28
C ASP A 136 5.33 20.20 3.80
N TYR A 137 6.07 19.23 3.26
CA TYR A 137 6.05 18.81 1.84
C TYR A 137 4.70 18.35 1.29
N ILE A 138 3.78 17.94 2.18
CA ILE A 138 2.42 17.53 1.81
C ILE A 138 1.37 18.59 2.14
N LEU A 139 1.77 19.76 2.63
CA LEU A 139 0.88 20.89 2.89
C LEU A 139 0.66 21.70 1.60
N ASP A 140 -0.55 22.24 1.46
CA ASP A 140 -0.93 23.18 0.42
C ASP A 140 -0.64 24.62 0.83
N LYS A 141 -0.93 25.55 -0.08
CA LYS A 141 -0.76 26.99 0.13
C LYS A 141 -1.59 27.56 1.29
N ASP A 142 -2.66 26.86 1.69
CA ASP A 142 -3.54 27.26 2.78
C ASP A 142 -3.07 26.65 4.12
N GLY A 143 -1.94 25.93 4.10
CA GLY A 143 -1.35 25.28 5.27
C GLY A 143 -2.09 24.01 5.70
N LEU A 144 -2.92 23.42 4.84
CA LEU A 144 -3.61 22.15 5.08
C LEU A 144 -2.98 21.02 4.26
N VAL A 145 -3.20 19.76 4.63
CA VAL A 145 -2.68 18.64 3.83
C VAL A 145 -3.32 18.65 2.43
N ARG A 146 -2.54 18.54 1.35
CA ARG A 146 -3.03 18.46 -0.04
C ARG A 146 -3.95 17.26 -0.26
N ASP A 147 -4.81 17.35 -1.26
CA ASP A 147 -5.67 16.24 -1.67
C ASP A 147 -4.90 15.15 -2.42
N GLY A 148 -5.08 13.90 -2.00
CA GLY A 148 -4.55 12.72 -2.69
C GLY A 148 -4.41 11.51 -1.78
N LYS A 149 -4.45 10.31 -2.38
CA LYS A 149 -4.29 9.02 -1.69
C LYS A 149 -2.93 8.95 -0.97
N ALA A 150 -1.86 9.30 -1.68
CA ALA A 150 -0.50 9.35 -1.14
C ALA A 150 -0.39 10.21 0.12
N GLU A 151 -0.97 11.42 0.11
CA GLU A 151 -0.93 12.34 1.24
C GLU A 151 -1.63 11.77 2.48
N GLY A 152 -2.78 11.11 2.28
CA GLY A 152 -3.45 10.37 3.35
C GLY A 152 -2.63 9.18 3.87
N MET A 153 -1.95 8.45 2.98
CA MET A 153 -1.07 7.34 3.35
C MET A 153 0.14 7.81 4.17
N ILE A 154 0.78 8.92 3.77
CA ILE A 154 1.91 9.51 4.50
C ILE A 154 1.46 9.96 5.90
N ALA A 155 0.31 10.63 6.01
CA ALA A 155 -0.27 10.96 7.31
C ALA A 155 -0.48 9.71 8.17
N ALA A 156 -1.01 8.64 7.58
CA ALA A 156 -1.22 7.38 8.28
C ALA A 156 0.08 6.72 8.76
N ILE A 157 1.18 6.82 8.00
CA ILE A 157 2.50 6.34 8.43
C ILE A 157 2.95 7.06 9.71
N PHE A 158 2.78 8.39 9.79
CA PHE A 158 3.12 9.13 11.01
C PHE A 158 2.25 8.72 12.19
N ILE A 159 0.94 8.55 12.00
CA ILE A 159 0.05 8.06 13.06
C ILE A 159 0.45 6.63 13.50
N ALA A 160 0.83 5.76 12.58
CA ALA A 160 1.30 4.42 12.91
C ALA A 160 2.60 4.43 13.73
N MET A 161 3.50 5.38 13.46
CA MET A 161 4.70 5.63 14.28
C MET A 161 4.34 6.11 15.70
N VAL A 162 3.37 7.02 15.82
CA VAL A 162 2.86 7.51 17.13
C VAL A 162 2.25 6.36 17.94
N LEU A 163 1.47 5.50 17.28
CA LEU A 163 0.88 4.30 17.87
C LEU A 163 1.89 3.16 18.11
N LYS A 164 3.18 3.39 17.82
CA LYS A 164 4.29 2.44 18.01
C LYS A 164 4.02 1.07 17.39
N LYS A 165 3.40 1.06 16.21
CA LYS A 165 3.24 -0.17 15.43
C LYS A 165 4.53 -0.54 14.74
N ASP A 166 4.65 -1.80 14.36
CA ASP A 166 5.81 -2.30 13.59
C ASP A 166 5.50 -2.38 12.09
N TYR A 167 4.22 -2.54 11.74
CA TYR A 167 3.75 -2.73 10.38
C TYR A 167 2.55 -1.83 10.08
N ILE A 168 2.41 -1.48 8.80
CA ILE A 168 1.26 -0.74 8.28
C ILE A 168 0.76 -1.43 7.02
N GLY A 169 -0.55 -1.65 6.93
CA GLY A 169 -1.22 -2.20 5.75
C GLY A 169 -2.32 -1.28 5.26
N PHE A 170 -2.55 -1.25 3.95
CA PHE A 170 -3.55 -0.41 3.30
C PHE A 170 -4.63 -1.28 2.67
N ILE A 171 -5.88 -0.87 2.82
CA ILE A 171 -7.06 -1.53 2.24
C ILE A 171 -7.98 -0.44 1.68
N ASP A 172 -8.28 -0.51 0.40
CA ASP A 172 -9.20 0.44 -0.24
C ASP A 172 -10.65 0.24 0.28
N ALA A 173 -11.37 1.36 0.47
CA ALA A 173 -12.69 1.38 1.11
C ALA A 173 -13.85 0.94 0.20
N ASP A 174 -13.62 0.78 -1.10
CA ASP A 174 -14.61 0.45 -2.13
C ASP A 174 -14.68 -1.05 -2.45
N ASN A 175 -14.21 -1.90 -1.52
CA ASN A 175 -14.26 -3.36 -1.68
C ASN A 175 -15.63 -3.95 -1.31
N PHE A 176 -16.22 -4.73 -2.22
CA PHE A 176 -17.52 -5.38 -2.00
C PHE A 176 -17.44 -6.64 -1.12
N SER A 177 -16.25 -7.18 -0.84
CA SER A 177 -16.09 -8.47 -0.17
C SER A 177 -15.31 -8.35 1.14
N PRO A 178 -15.99 -8.34 2.30
CA PRO A 178 -15.33 -8.38 3.61
C PRO A 178 -14.43 -9.61 3.79
N GLY A 179 -14.79 -10.75 3.20
CA GLY A 179 -13.96 -11.96 3.23
C GLY A 179 -12.64 -11.82 2.45
N ALA A 180 -12.64 -11.04 1.36
CA ALA A 180 -11.41 -10.73 0.65
C ALA A 180 -10.51 -9.80 1.48
N VAL A 181 -11.10 -8.80 2.15
CA VAL A 181 -10.37 -7.92 3.07
C VAL A 181 -9.71 -8.73 4.19
N TRP A 182 -10.41 -9.69 4.79
CA TRP A 182 -9.85 -10.60 5.79
C TRP A 182 -8.65 -11.37 5.24
N GLU A 183 -8.76 -11.92 4.03
CA GLU A 183 -7.67 -12.62 3.38
C GLU A 183 -6.45 -11.71 3.14
N TYR A 184 -6.64 -10.47 2.70
CA TYR A 184 -5.56 -9.54 2.40
C TYR A 184 -4.71 -9.26 3.64
N VAL A 185 -5.36 -9.01 4.78
CA VAL A 185 -4.65 -8.76 6.04
C VAL A 185 -3.90 -10.02 6.52
N LYS A 186 -4.49 -11.20 6.35
CA LYS A 186 -3.82 -12.48 6.64
C LYS A 186 -2.62 -12.72 5.71
N CYS A 187 -2.69 -12.28 4.46
CA CYS A 187 -1.58 -12.30 3.51
C CYS A 187 -0.45 -11.36 3.94
N TYR A 188 -0.75 -10.16 4.44
CA TYR A 188 0.25 -9.24 4.99
C TYR A 188 1.03 -9.89 6.13
N ALA A 189 0.33 -10.38 7.15
CA ALA A 189 0.93 -11.08 8.28
C ALA A 189 1.77 -12.29 7.83
N SER A 190 1.26 -13.08 6.88
CA SER A 190 1.99 -14.24 6.33
C SER A 190 3.25 -13.84 5.58
N GLY A 191 3.23 -12.74 4.82
CA GLY A 191 4.40 -12.21 4.15
C GLY A 191 5.46 -11.72 5.13
N PHE A 192 5.07 -10.99 6.18
CA PHE A 192 6.01 -10.57 7.24
C PHE A 192 6.56 -11.73 8.05
N TYR A 193 5.77 -12.78 8.29
CA TYR A 193 6.23 -14.00 8.92
C TYR A 193 7.29 -14.73 8.08
N MET A 194 7.18 -14.70 6.74
CA MET A 194 8.16 -15.30 5.85
C MET A 194 9.41 -14.43 5.64
N ALA A 195 9.32 -13.13 5.88
CA ALA A 195 10.43 -12.19 5.71
C ALA A 195 11.60 -12.52 6.63
N ARG A 196 12.82 -12.44 6.10
CA ARG A 196 14.07 -12.60 6.87
C ARG A 196 14.76 -11.27 7.16
N SER A 197 14.19 -10.19 6.67
CA SER A 197 14.64 -8.82 6.89
C SER A 197 13.59 -8.03 7.67
N PRO A 198 14.01 -7.12 8.57
CA PRO A 198 13.09 -6.16 9.18
C PRO A 198 12.62 -5.07 8.20
N TYR A 199 13.09 -5.09 6.95
CA TYR A 199 12.69 -4.20 5.87
C TYR A 199 11.94 -5.01 4.81
N ALA A 200 10.63 -5.11 4.98
CA ALA A 200 9.79 -5.94 4.13
C ALA A 200 8.56 -5.18 3.62
N MET A 201 8.13 -5.51 2.41
CA MET A 201 6.90 -5.07 1.78
C MET A 201 6.13 -6.28 1.25
N VAL A 202 4.82 -6.30 1.44
CA VAL A 202 3.91 -7.33 0.95
C VAL A 202 2.89 -6.67 0.05
N ARG A 203 2.81 -7.08 -1.21
CA ARG A 203 1.92 -6.50 -2.23
C ARG A 203 0.95 -7.57 -2.71
N ILE A 204 -0.35 -7.27 -2.69
CA ILE A 204 -1.36 -8.22 -3.15
C ILE A 204 -1.40 -8.22 -4.68
N VAL A 205 -1.45 -9.42 -5.25
CA VAL A 205 -1.89 -9.69 -6.61
C VAL A 205 -3.25 -10.36 -6.50
N TRP A 206 -4.22 -9.93 -7.30
CA TRP A 206 -5.51 -10.62 -7.34
C TRP A 206 -5.53 -11.63 -8.46
N ARG A 207 -5.99 -12.84 -8.17
CA ARG A 207 -6.17 -13.88 -9.20
C ARG A 207 -7.09 -13.42 -10.32
N TYR A 208 -8.13 -12.66 -9.95
CA TYR A 208 -9.07 -12.05 -10.87
C TYR A 208 -9.55 -10.68 -10.35
N LYS A 209 -9.72 -9.73 -11.27
CA LYS A 209 -10.37 -8.42 -11.06
C LYS A 209 -11.64 -8.36 -11.93
N PRO A 210 -12.76 -8.94 -11.45
CA PRO A 210 -13.96 -9.01 -12.26
C PRO A 210 -14.57 -7.64 -12.53
N LYS A 211 -15.25 -7.52 -13.67
CA LYS A 211 -16.13 -6.37 -13.98
C LYS A 211 -17.57 -6.84 -14.03
N ILE A 212 -18.45 -6.11 -13.36
CA ILE A 212 -19.89 -6.35 -13.40
C ILE A 212 -20.45 -5.60 -14.62
N SER A 213 -20.95 -6.35 -15.59
CA SER A 213 -21.62 -5.81 -16.79
C SER A 213 -22.92 -6.59 -17.02
N GLU A 214 -23.19 -7.10 -18.22
CA GLU A 214 -24.33 -8.02 -18.49
C GLU A 214 -24.14 -9.40 -17.81
N GLY A 215 -22.96 -9.65 -17.23
CA GLY A 215 -22.62 -10.78 -16.37
C GLY A 215 -21.32 -10.49 -15.58
N ILE A 216 -20.83 -11.46 -14.81
CA ILE A 216 -19.55 -11.34 -14.09
C ILE A 216 -18.43 -11.91 -14.96
N TYR A 217 -17.58 -11.05 -15.52
CA TYR A 217 -16.41 -11.48 -16.28
C TYR A 217 -15.14 -11.32 -15.44
N PHE A 218 -14.47 -12.44 -15.15
CA PHE A 218 -13.26 -12.51 -14.34
C PHE A 218 -12.00 -12.25 -15.18
N ARG A 219 -11.66 -10.98 -15.39
CA ARG A 219 -10.37 -10.62 -15.99
C ARG A 219 -9.24 -10.98 -15.06
N LYS A 220 -8.18 -11.58 -15.61
CA LYS A 220 -6.97 -11.91 -14.84
C LYS A 220 -6.12 -10.67 -14.52
N TRP A 221 -6.05 -9.70 -15.43
CA TRP A 221 -5.19 -8.51 -15.28
C TRP A 221 -5.91 -7.22 -15.70
N GLY A 222 -5.54 -6.11 -15.05
CA GLY A 222 -5.92 -4.76 -15.46
C GLY A 222 -4.95 -4.18 -16.49
N ARG A 223 -5.48 -3.48 -17.50
CA ARG A 223 -4.70 -2.89 -18.61
C ARG A 223 -3.56 -1.97 -18.13
N VAL A 224 -3.83 -1.12 -17.13
CA VAL A 224 -2.84 -0.18 -16.56
C VAL A 224 -1.74 -0.93 -15.79
N SER A 225 -2.12 -1.91 -14.98
CA SER A 225 -1.17 -2.70 -14.19
C SER A 225 -0.22 -3.49 -15.10
N GLU A 226 -0.72 -4.07 -16.19
CA GLU A 226 0.11 -4.81 -17.14
C GLU A 226 1.18 -3.92 -17.80
N VAL A 227 0.78 -2.72 -18.26
CA VAL A 227 1.70 -1.74 -18.86
C VAL A 227 2.75 -1.27 -17.84
N THR A 228 2.32 -0.93 -16.63
CA THR A 228 3.22 -0.43 -15.57
C THR A 228 4.18 -1.54 -15.10
N ASN A 229 3.71 -2.79 -14.98
CA ASN A 229 4.57 -3.95 -14.70
C ASN A 229 5.62 -4.14 -15.80
N ARG A 230 5.23 -4.07 -17.08
CA ARG A 230 6.14 -4.23 -18.21
C ARG A 230 7.22 -3.15 -18.26
N CYS A 231 6.87 -1.90 -17.94
CA CYS A 231 7.84 -0.80 -17.85
C CYS A 231 8.77 -0.95 -16.64
N MET A 232 8.24 -1.34 -15.48
CA MET A 232 9.02 -1.57 -14.26
C MET A 232 10.03 -2.72 -14.45
N ASN A 233 9.61 -3.81 -15.07
CA ASN A 233 10.50 -4.92 -15.42
C ASN A 233 11.55 -4.49 -16.45
N SER A 234 11.19 -3.64 -17.41
CA SER A 234 12.17 -3.06 -18.36
C SER A 234 13.29 -2.31 -17.65
N LEU A 235 12.96 -1.52 -16.62
CA LEU A 235 13.93 -0.80 -15.81
C LEU A 235 14.92 -1.76 -15.14
N ILE A 236 14.41 -2.85 -14.54
CA ILE A 236 15.25 -3.89 -13.94
C ILE A 236 16.12 -4.56 -15.01
N SER A 237 15.52 -5.00 -16.12
CA SER A 237 16.20 -5.72 -17.19
C SER A 237 17.35 -4.94 -17.81
N VAL A 238 17.14 -3.66 -18.10
CA VAL A 238 18.16 -2.78 -18.67
C VAL A 238 19.30 -2.58 -17.68
N THR A 239 18.98 -2.43 -16.40
CA THR A 239 19.98 -2.22 -15.35
C THR A 239 20.80 -3.49 -15.06
N THR A 240 20.18 -4.67 -15.08
CA THR A 240 20.84 -5.95 -14.79
C THR A 240 21.50 -6.57 -16.03
N GLY A 241 21.06 -6.19 -17.23
CA GLY A 241 21.43 -6.83 -18.50
C GLY A 241 20.70 -8.14 -18.79
N PHE A 242 19.70 -8.52 -17.99
CA PHE A 242 18.94 -9.76 -18.15
C PHE A 242 17.44 -9.48 -18.13
N GLU A 243 16.73 -9.95 -19.15
CA GLU A 243 15.27 -9.79 -19.21
C GLU A 243 14.60 -10.50 -18.02
N THR A 244 13.71 -9.78 -17.34
CA THR A 244 12.89 -10.29 -16.25
C THR A 244 11.43 -9.94 -16.45
N ASP A 245 10.55 -10.71 -15.81
CA ASP A 245 9.12 -10.41 -15.71
C ASP A 245 8.65 -10.42 -14.24
N ILE A 246 9.58 -10.31 -13.28
CA ILE A 246 9.35 -10.52 -11.84
C ILE A 246 8.25 -9.64 -11.24
N ILE A 247 8.14 -8.38 -11.65
CA ILE A 247 7.15 -7.45 -11.09
C ILE A 247 5.78 -7.70 -11.69
N LYS A 248 4.82 -8.06 -10.83
CA LYS A 248 3.40 -8.19 -11.14
C LYS A 248 2.51 -7.21 -10.36
N THR A 249 3.10 -6.36 -9.51
CA THR A 249 2.41 -5.55 -8.49
C THR A 249 2.71 -4.05 -8.54
N SER A 250 3.01 -3.47 -9.71
CA SER A 250 3.33 -2.03 -9.79
C SER A 250 2.21 -1.14 -9.25
N ASN A 251 0.94 -1.51 -9.40
CA ASN A 251 -0.22 -0.77 -8.89
C ASN A 251 -0.99 -1.58 -7.83
N ALA A 252 -0.31 -2.06 -6.78
CA ALA A 252 -0.94 -2.80 -5.70
C ALA A 252 -1.54 -1.85 -4.66
N GLY A 253 -2.82 -1.48 -4.83
CA GLY A 253 -3.55 -0.65 -3.86
C GLY A 253 -3.56 -1.28 -2.48
N GLU A 254 -3.86 -2.58 -2.42
CA GLU A 254 -3.70 -3.43 -1.24
C GLU A 254 -2.26 -3.92 -1.11
N HIS A 255 -1.52 -3.24 -0.24
CA HIS A 255 -0.18 -3.64 0.17
C HIS A 255 0.06 -3.29 1.64
N ALA A 256 1.13 -3.85 2.19
CA ALA A 256 1.61 -3.56 3.52
C ALA A 256 3.14 -3.48 3.54
N MET A 257 3.70 -2.80 4.54
CA MET A 257 5.13 -2.76 4.75
C MET A 257 5.49 -2.62 6.22
N SER A 258 6.69 -3.08 6.58
CA SER A 258 7.30 -2.72 7.87
C SER A 258 7.44 -1.20 7.97
N LEU A 259 7.14 -0.61 9.12
CA LEU A 259 7.31 0.84 9.34
C LEU A 259 8.78 1.26 9.23
N LYS A 260 9.71 0.35 9.52
CA LYS A 260 11.14 0.53 9.25
C LYS A 260 11.44 0.77 7.77
N LEU A 261 10.76 0.07 6.86
CA LEU A 261 10.88 0.33 5.43
C LEU A 261 10.12 1.59 5.04
N ALA A 262 8.87 1.75 5.49
CA ALA A 262 8.03 2.91 5.16
C ALA A 262 8.72 4.25 5.48
N GLY A 263 9.41 4.33 6.63
CA GLY A 263 10.14 5.53 7.03
C GLY A 263 11.30 5.90 6.08
N LEU A 264 11.79 4.96 5.26
CA LEU A 264 12.93 5.17 4.36
C LEU A 264 12.53 5.52 2.93
N LEU A 265 11.27 5.31 2.53
CA LEU A 265 10.81 5.47 1.15
C LEU A 265 10.39 6.90 0.84
N SER A 266 10.57 7.33 -0.40
CA SER A 266 9.93 8.52 -0.95
C SER A 266 8.58 8.17 -1.58
N TYR A 267 7.65 9.12 -1.58
CA TYR A 267 6.26 8.87 -1.98
C TYR A 267 5.78 9.89 -3.01
N ALA A 268 5.33 9.42 -4.16
CA ALA A 268 4.78 10.29 -5.19
C ALA A 268 3.31 10.60 -4.89
N SER A 269 2.89 11.82 -5.19
CA SER A 269 1.54 12.30 -4.91
C SER A 269 0.44 11.49 -5.63
N ARG A 270 -0.76 11.45 -5.03
CA ARG A 270 -1.97 10.84 -5.62
C ARG A 270 -1.79 9.35 -5.98
N PHE A 271 -2.09 8.96 -7.23
CA PHE A 271 -2.09 7.58 -7.73
C PHE A 271 -0.72 7.07 -8.18
N ALA A 272 0.31 7.93 -8.12
CA ALA A 272 1.67 7.53 -8.44
C ALA A 272 2.38 6.83 -7.27
N VAL A 273 1.72 6.75 -6.10
CA VAL A 273 2.32 6.26 -4.86
C VAL A 273 2.75 4.80 -4.95
N GLU A 274 1.90 3.91 -5.48
CA GLU A 274 2.21 2.48 -5.51
C GLU A 274 3.39 2.13 -6.44
N PRO A 275 3.51 2.72 -7.66
CA PRO A 275 4.71 2.56 -8.46
C PRO A 275 5.94 3.24 -7.86
N GLN A 276 5.78 4.43 -7.25
CA GLN A 276 6.89 5.15 -6.65
C GLN A 276 7.53 4.40 -5.49
N GLU A 277 6.76 3.64 -4.71
CA GLU A 277 7.32 2.80 -3.64
C GLU A 277 8.39 1.82 -4.16
N LEU A 278 8.12 1.16 -5.29
CA LEU A 278 9.08 0.26 -5.94
C LEU A 278 10.27 1.04 -6.48
N ILE A 279 10.04 2.16 -7.16
CA ILE A 279 11.10 3.04 -7.65
C ILE A 279 11.99 3.53 -6.51
N SER A 280 11.42 3.97 -5.39
CA SER A 280 12.17 4.41 -4.21
C SER A 280 13.00 3.27 -3.61
N ILE A 281 12.48 2.04 -3.59
CA ILE A 281 13.23 0.86 -3.15
C ILE A 281 14.42 0.61 -4.11
N PHE A 282 14.18 0.66 -5.41
CA PHE A 282 15.22 0.40 -6.42
C PHE A 282 16.30 1.48 -6.43
N GLU A 283 15.92 2.75 -6.35
CA GLU A 283 16.86 3.87 -6.24
C GLU A 283 17.66 3.78 -4.94
N GLY A 284 16.99 3.53 -3.82
CA GLY A 284 17.62 3.54 -2.50
C GLY A 284 18.49 2.31 -2.20
N PHE A 285 18.20 1.16 -2.81
CA PHE A 285 18.77 -0.14 -2.43
C PHE A 285 19.19 -1.04 -3.61
N GLY A 286 19.02 -0.59 -4.85
CA GLY A 286 19.34 -1.35 -6.06
C GLY A 286 20.82 -1.46 -6.41
N GLY A 287 21.69 -0.73 -5.71
CA GLY A 287 23.15 -0.82 -5.87
C GLY A 287 23.75 0.07 -6.96
N VAL A 288 22.93 0.76 -7.75
CA VAL A 288 23.38 1.68 -8.81
C VAL A 288 23.61 3.09 -8.27
N LEU A 289 22.70 3.59 -7.45
CA LEU A 289 22.78 4.91 -6.81
C LEU A 289 23.33 4.79 -5.37
N PRO A 290 23.75 5.90 -4.74
CA PRO A 290 24.16 5.89 -3.34
C PRO A 290 23.07 5.33 -2.42
N MET A 291 23.46 4.39 -1.55
CA MET A 291 22.53 3.68 -0.66
C MET A 291 21.86 4.61 0.35
N ALA A 292 20.52 4.58 0.38
CA ALA A 292 19.71 5.43 1.25
C ALA A 292 19.87 5.10 2.75
N CYS A 293 20.20 3.84 3.08
CA CYS A 293 20.45 3.38 4.45
C CYS A 293 21.34 2.13 4.47
N LYS A 294 22.53 2.23 5.09
CA LYS A 294 23.48 1.10 5.21
C LYS A 294 22.91 -0.09 5.99
N SER A 295 22.13 0.18 7.05
CA SER A 295 21.53 -0.90 7.85
C SER A 295 20.49 -1.67 7.04
N ALA A 296 19.67 -0.99 6.24
CA ALA A 296 18.69 -1.65 5.37
C ALA A 296 19.39 -2.46 4.28
N ALA A 297 20.41 -1.88 3.63
CA ALA A 297 21.22 -2.59 2.63
C ALA A 297 21.89 -3.86 3.21
N LYS A 298 22.39 -3.82 4.45
CA LYS A 298 23.00 -4.98 5.12
C LYS A 298 22.01 -6.13 5.36
N HIS A 299 20.78 -5.82 5.79
CA HIS A 299 19.75 -6.85 6.02
C HIS A 299 19.09 -7.29 4.71
N GLY A 300 19.12 -6.43 3.69
CA GLY A 300 18.37 -6.54 2.45
C GLY A 300 16.95 -6.00 2.60
N VAL A 301 16.32 -5.64 1.48
CA VAL A 301 14.88 -5.29 1.43
C VAL A 301 14.15 -6.43 0.73
N GLU A 302 13.07 -6.94 1.32
CA GLU A 302 12.29 -8.04 0.74
C GLU A 302 10.93 -7.56 0.25
N VAL A 303 10.62 -7.82 -1.01
CA VAL A 303 9.31 -7.53 -1.62
C VAL A 303 8.61 -8.85 -1.90
N PHE A 304 7.47 -9.07 -1.25
CA PHE A 304 6.59 -10.22 -1.42
C PHE A 304 5.43 -9.83 -2.33
N GLN A 305 5.08 -10.71 -3.26
CA GLN A 305 3.93 -10.57 -4.15
C GLN A 305 3.02 -11.76 -3.92
N ILE A 306 1.86 -11.55 -3.29
CA ILE A 306 1.00 -12.67 -2.85
C ILE A 306 -0.29 -12.68 -3.67
N GLU A 307 -0.52 -13.76 -4.41
CA GLU A 307 -1.77 -13.99 -5.16
C GLU A 307 -2.88 -14.51 -4.24
N THR A 308 -3.97 -13.75 -4.12
CA THR A 308 -5.13 -14.10 -3.30
C THR A 308 -6.04 -15.12 -3.98
N ARG A 309 -6.78 -15.90 -3.18
CA ARG A 309 -7.90 -16.74 -3.61
C ARG A 309 -9.11 -15.90 -3.96
N SER A 310 -9.43 -14.89 -3.14
CA SER A 310 -10.59 -14.03 -3.35
C SER A 310 -10.38 -13.12 -4.56
N PRO A 311 -11.39 -12.94 -5.43
CA PRO A 311 -11.36 -11.93 -6.47
C PRO A 311 -11.38 -10.53 -5.86
N HIS A 312 -10.88 -9.56 -6.60
CA HIS A 312 -10.91 -8.15 -6.19
C HIS A 312 -12.02 -7.42 -6.91
N ILE A 313 -13.12 -7.23 -6.18
CA ILE A 313 -14.37 -6.64 -6.66
C ILE A 313 -14.49 -5.25 -6.04
N HIS A 314 -14.26 -4.23 -6.86
CA HIS A 314 -14.35 -2.81 -6.47
C HIS A 314 -15.38 -2.08 -7.34
N GLU A 315 -15.80 -0.91 -6.90
CA GLU A 315 -16.67 -0.03 -7.71
C GLU A 315 -15.91 0.46 -8.97
N ASP A 316 -16.54 0.33 -10.15
CA ASP A 316 -15.91 0.79 -11.40
C ASP A 316 -16.03 2.32 -11.49
N ARG A 317 -14.90 3.01 -11.36
CA ARG A 317 -14.81 4.48 -11.48
C ARG A 317 -14.68 4.98 -12.92
N GLY A 318 -14.88 4.11 -13.93
CA GLY A 318 -14.89 4.49 -15.34
C GLY A 318 -13.50 4.61 -15.98
N SER A 319 -13.47 5.02 -17.26
CA SER A 319 -12.24 5.03 -18.08
C SER A 319 -11.34 6.23 -17.87
N GLU A 320 -11.87 7.39 -17.45
CA GLU A 320 -11.07 8.60 -17.16
C GLU A 320 -10.07 8.34 -16.03
N HIS A 321 -10.48 7.56 -15.03
CA HIS A 321 -9.63 7.10 -13.93
C HIS A 321 -8.39 6.31 -14.40
N LEU A 322 -8.44 5.64 -15.56
CA LEU A 322 -7.31 4.86 -16.07
C LEU A 322 -6.18 5.75 -16.60
N GLN A 323 -6.49 6.90 -17.21
CA GLN A 323 -5.46 7.87 -17.63
C GLN A 323 -4.85 8.56 -16.42
N ASP A 324 -5.68 8.90 -15.42
CA ASP A 324 -5.26 9.48 -14.15
C ASP A 324 -4.35 8.56 -13.31
N MET A 325 -4.37 7.25 -13.57
CA MET A 325 -3.45 6.29 -12.94
C MET A 325 -2.23 6.00 -13.80
N LEU A 326 -2.42 5.78 -15.11
CA LEU A 326 -1.34 5.35 -15.99
C LEU A 326 -0.27 6.43 -16.15
N LEU A 327 -0.67 7.67 -16.44
CA LEU A 327 0.29 8.75 -16.69
C LEU A 327 1.15 9.03 -15.45
N PRO A 328 0.58 9.25 -14.25
CA PRO A 328 1.40 9.48 -13.06
C PRO A 328 2.24 8.26 -12.68
N GLY A 329 1.71 7.04 -12.85
CA GLY A 329 2.43 5.81 -12.54
C GLY A 329 3.61 5.51 -13.46
N LEU A 330 3.52 5.87 -14.75
CA LEU A 330 4.64 5.75 -15.69
C LEU A 330 5.60 6.94 -15.61
N ALA A 331 5.12 8.11 -15.20
CA ALA A 331 5.96 9.29 -14.96
C ALA A 331 7.03 9.03 -13.89
N THR A 332 6.70 8.28 -12.83
CA THR A 332 7.68 7.92 -11.79
C THR A 332 8.81 7.03 -12.33
N ILE A 333 8.48 6.10 -13.23
CA ILE A 333 9.47 5.27 -13.92
C ILE A 333 10.31 6.13 -14.86
N TYR A 334 9.67 6.97 -15.69
CA TYR A 334 10.35 7.82 -16.68
C TYR A 334 11.38 8.78 -16.06
N HIS A 335 11.01 9.40 -14.93
CA HIS A 335 11.83 10.39 -14.25
C HIS A 335 12.80 9.80 -13.23
N SER A 336 12.78 8.47 -13.01
CA SER A 336 13.76 7.81 -12.16
C SER A 336 15.18 7.97 -12.74
N PRO A 337 16.21 8.25 -11.92
CA PRO A 337 17.60 8.25 -12.38
C PRO A 337 18.09 6.88 -12.87
N LEU A 338 17.37 5.80 -12.55
CA LEU A 338 17.64 4.44 -13.07
C LEU A 338 17.08 4.22 -14.48
N CYS A 339 16.27 5.15 -14.99
CA CYS A 339 15.57 4.97 -16.26
C CYS A 339 16.47 5.36 -17.43
N GLU A 340 17.10 4.36 -18.04
CA GLU A 340 17.91 4.54 -19.24
C GLU A 340 17.08 4.73 -20.51
N LYS A 341 17.73 5.10 -21.61
CA LYS A 341 17.11 5.46 -22.89
C LYS A 341 16.09 4.44 -23.39
N GLU A 342 16.43 3.14 -23.35
CA GLU A 342 15.54 2.07 -23.81
C GLU A 342 14.24 2.02 -23.00
N THR A 343 14.34 2.09 -21.67
CA THR A 343 13.17 2.12 -20.78
C THR A 343 12.35 3.39 -20.98
N LYS A 344 13.00 4.55 -21.17
CA LYS A 344 12.31 5.82 -21.47
C LYS A 344 11.50 5.74 -22.75
N GLU A 345 12.10 5.23 -23.83
CA GLU A 345 11.42 5.04 -25.12
C GLU A 345 10.21 4.11 -25.01
N LYS A 346 10.35 3.04 -24.23
CA LYS A 346 9.24 2.12 -23.93
C LYS A 346 8.10 2.82 -23.20
N VAL A 347 8.41 3.58 -22.14
CA VAL A 347 7.41 4.35 -21.39
C VAL A 347 6.68 5.35 -22.30
N LEU A 348 7.40 6.11 -23.12
CA LEU A 348 6.81 7.06 -24.06
C LEU A 348 5.92 6.37 -25.08
N THR A 349 6.36 5.24 -25.63
CA THR A 349 5.58 4.43 -26.58
C THR A 349 4.25 3.99 -25.98
N GLU A 350 4.26 3.48 -24.75
CA GLU A 350 3.05 3.07 -24.04
C GLU A 350 2.12 4.26 -23.78
N LEU A 351 2.65 5.39 -23.30
CA LEU A 351 1.85 6.59 -23.04
C LEU A 351 1.19 7.13 -24.33
N LEU A 352 1.91 7.14 -25.45
CA LEU A 352 1.39 7.54 -26.77
C LEU A 352 0.29 6.59 -27.26
N GLN A 353 0.52 5.27 -27.18
CA GLN A 353 -0.46 4.26 -27.61
C GLN A 353 -1.76 4.33 -26.80
N GLN A 354 -1.66 4.71 -25.52
CA GLN A 354 -2.80 4.89 -24.63
C GLN A 354 -3.42 6.31 -24.69
N LYS A 355 -2.90 7.19 -25.57
CA LYS A 355 -3.31 8.59 -25.72
C LYS A 355 -3.25 9.37 -24.40
N ALA A 356 -2.28 9.06 -23.55
CA ALA A 356 -2.05 9.71 -22.28
C ALA A 356 -1.18 10.98 -22.40
N ILE A 357 -0.40 11.08 -23.49
CA ILE A 357 0.41 12.25 -23.88
C ILE A 357 0.34 12.47 -25.39
N GLY A 358 0.65 13.68 -25.85
CA GLY A 358 0.79 14.05 -27.26
C GLY A 358 2.14 13.66 -27.86
N SER A 359 2.24 13.74 -29.20
CA SER A 359 3.49 13.47 -29.92
C SER A 359 4.57 14.48 -29.55
N GLY A 360 5.73 14.01 -29.08
CA GLY A 360 6.84 14.86 -28.64
C GLY A 360 6.67 15.45 -27.24
N GLU A 361 5.60 15.10 -26.53
CA GLU A 361 5.43 15.46 -25.12
C GLU A 361 6.13 14.45 -24.20
N GLU A 362 6.59 14.93 -23.04
CA GLU A 362 7.13 14.10 -21.97
C GLU A 362 6.12 14.03 -20.81
N PRO A 363 6.07 12.92 -20.05
CA PRO A 363 5.23 12.85 -18.86
C PRO A 363 5.66 13.90 -17.83
N PRO A 364 4.72 14.48 -17.05
CA PRO A 364 5.06 15.50 -16.06
C PRO A 364 5.93 14.94 -14.95
N VAL A 365 6.82 15.75 -14.39
CA VAL A 365 7.65 15.36 -13.23
C VAL A 365 6.74 15.11 -12.02
N PRO A 366 6.79 13.92 -11.39
CA PRO A 366 5.98 13.64 -10.21
C PRO A 366 6.39 14.51 -9.02
N TRP A 367 5.41 14.93 -8.23
CA TRP A 367 5.70 15.52 -6.91
C TRP A 367 6.04 14.40 -5.93
N ILE A 368 7.29 14.38 -5.46
CA ILE A 368 7.81 13.36 -4.54
C ILE A 368 8.01 13.94 -3.15
N SER A 369 7.34 13.36 -2.17
CA SER A 369 7.52 13.66 -0.75
C SER A 369 8.73 12.90 -0.20
N PRO A 370 9.57 13.52 0.64
CA PRO A 370 10.77 12.88 1.15
C PRO A 370 10.45 11.79 2.19
N PRO A 371 11.44 10.96 2.57
CA PRO A 371 11.21 9.89 3.54
C PRO A 371 10.60 10.35 4.87
N PRO A 372 9.56 9.65 5.39
CA PRO A 372 8.92 9.98 6.66
C PRO A 372 9.89 10.02 7.85
N LYS A 373 11.02 9.30 7.80
CA LYS A 373 12.08 9.39 8.84
C LYS A 373 12.62 10.81 9.06
N ASN A 374 12.40 11.72 8.13
CA ASN A 374 12.89 13.11 8.22
C ASN A 374 12.06 13.98 9.17
N ILE A 375 10.91 13.49 9.68
CA ILE A 375 10.09 14.21 10.64
C ILE A 375 10.71 14.22 12.04
N ASP A 376 10.49 15.29 12.80
CA ASP A 376 10.65 15.27 14.25
C ASP A 376 9.45 14.53 14.90
N ILE A 377 9.57 13.21 15.04
CA ILE A 377 8.48 12.38 15.55
C ILE A 377 8.08 12.73 16.99
N GLN A 378 8.98 13.29 17.81
CA GLN A 378 8.66 13.68 19.18
C GLN A 378 7.75 14.91 19.20
N LYS A 379 8.06 15.92 18.37
CA LYS A 379 7.17 17.07 18.18
C LYS A 379 5.83 16.64 17.60
N PHE A 380 5.84 15.76 16.60
CA PHE A 380 4.61 15.30 15.97
C PHE A 380 3.71 14.58 16.97
N THR A 381 4.29 13.66 17.76
CA THR A 381 3.59 12.93 18.83
C THR A 381 2.97 13.89 19.85
N LYS A 382 3.73 14.91 20.28
CA LYS A 382 3.24 15.91 21.22
C LYS A 382 2.08 16.74 20.64
N ALA A 383 2.18 17.15 19.38
CA ALA A 383 1.17 17.97 18.72
C ALA A 383 -0.13 17.22 18.41
N ILE A 384 -0.03 15.92 18.08
CA ILE A 384 -1.20 15.10 17.71
C ILE A 384 -1.81 14.32 18.87
N GLY A 385 -1.12 14.19 20.02
CA GLY A 385 -1.48 13.26 21.10
C GLY A 385 -2.93 13.36 21.59
N GLU A 386 -3.32 14.51 22.16
CA GLU A 386 -4.69 14.73 22.66
C GLU A 386 -5.73 14.59 21.54
N HIS A 387 -5.38 15.02 20.32
CA HIS A 387 -6.27 14.93 19.18
C HIS A 387 -6.49 13.47 18.74
N LEU A 388 -5.44 12.64 18.75
CA LEU A 388 -5.52 11.23 18.39
C LEU A 388 -6.40 10.45 19.37
N GLU A 389 -6.34 10.78 20.67
CA GLU A 389 -7.26 10.23 21.68
C GLU A 389 -8.71 10.63 21.35
N SER A 390 -8.96 11.89 21.02
CA SER A 390 -10.30 12.37 20.63
C SER A 390 -10.83 11.80 19.29
N SER A 391 -9.92 11.29 18.46
CA SER A 391 -10.21 10.60 17.20
C SER A 391 -10.49 9.11 17.37
N SER A 392 -10.32 8.55 18.58
CA SER A 392 -10.69 7.17 18.88
C SER A 392 -12.20 6.98 18.74
N ALA A 393 -12.58 5.90 18.05
CA ALA A 393 -13.97 5.45 17.94
C ALA A 393 -14.40 4.51 19.07
N LEU A 394 -13.43 4.01 19.85
CA LEU A 394 -13.71 3.23 21.05
C LEU A 394 -13.81 4.18 22.24
N GLU A 395 -15.01 4.25 22.84
CA GLU A 395 -15.22 4.98 24.09
C GLU A 395 -14.61 4.20 25.26
N ASP A 396 -13.71 4.84 26.01
CA ASP A 396 -13.26 4.36 27.31
C ASP A 396 -14.45 4.49 28.30
N LYS A 397 -14.80 3.39 28.97
CA LYS A 397 -15.87 3.36 29.96
C LYS A 397 -15.45 3.96 31.29
#